data_AF-A0A328SZ21-F1
#
_entry.id   AF-A0A328SZ21-F1
#
_cell.length_a   1.000
_cell.length_b   1.000
_cell.length_c   1.000
_cell.angle_alpha   90.00
_cell.angle_beta   90.00
_cell.angle_gamma   90.00
#
_symmetry.space_group_name_H-M   'P 1'
#
loop_
_entity.id
_entity.type
_entity.pdbx_description
1 polymer ?
#
loop_
_entity_poly.entity_id
_entity_poly.type
_entity_poly.pdbx_seq_one_letter_code
_entity_poly.pdbx_strand_id
1 'polypeptide(L)'
;MSKKSRDRKVTVEKVTWAQAFRDIIIAAMNKGQLIPVLLGLALLIWMVRVSPDELSKFGYRCVELIVHHHVLGYVLWIMTLLGWVMHARFAKGTTDAESSRIGKEKTALQERIAGGKLPSSRA
;
A
#
# COMPACT_ATOMS: atom_id res chain seq x y z
N MET A 1 -2.80 -35.09 32.30
CA MET A 1 -1.59 -34.56 31.63
C MET A 1 -1.88 -33.13 31.19
N SER A 2 -1.36 -32.13 31.92
CA SER A 2 -1.77 -30.72 31.86
C SER A 2 -1.13 -29.98 30.67
N LYS A 3 -1.96 -29.38 29.80
CA LYS A 3 -1.52 -28.48 28.71
C LYS A 3 -1.13 -27.13 29.33
N LYS A 4 0.17 -26.93 29.55
CA LYS A 4 0.71 -25.62 29.94
C LYS A 4 0.65 -24.69 28.72
N SER A 5 -0.32 -23.78 28.69
CA SER A 5 -0.36 -22.67 27.72
C SER A 5 0.88 -21.82 27.93
N ARG A 6 1.78 -21.82 26.94
CA ARG A 6 2.96 -20.96 26.92
C ARG A 6 2.49 -19.55 26.54
N ASP A 7 2.27 -18.70 27.55
CA ASP A 7 2.05 -17.27 27.34
C ASP A 7 3.24 -16.68 26.59
N ARG A 8 3.02 -16.37 25.32
CA ARG A 8 4.01 -15.75 24.46
C ARG A 8 4.03 -14.27 24.85
N LYS A 9 5.00 -13.84 25.64
CA LYS A 9 5.24 -12.41 25.91
C LYS A 9 5.45 -11.73 24.56
N VAL A 10 4.48 -10.92 24.12
CA VAL A 10 4.60 -10.09 22.94
C VAL A 10 5.57 -8.97 23.31
N THR A 11 6.85 -9.16 23.01
CA THR A 11 7.83 -8.08 23.07
C THR A 11 7.47 -7.10 21.97
N VAL A 12 6.92 -5.95 22.35
CA VAL A 12 6.74 -4.82 21.44
C VAL A 12 8.14 -4.33 21.07
N GLU A 13 8.67 -4.86 19.99
CA GLU A 13 9.95 -4.45 19.45
C GLU A 13 9.85 -2.96 19.11
N LYS A 14 10.77 -2.14 19.62
CA LYS A 14 10.77 -0.70 19.33
C LYS A 14 11.07 -0.51 17.84
N VAL A 15 10.03 -0.21 17.06
CA VAL A 15 10.18 0.08 15.63
C VAL A 15 10.99 1.37 15.49
N THR A 16 12.09 1.28 14.77
CA THR A 16 12.92 2.45 14.44
C THR A 16 12.31 3.25 13.28
N TRP A 17 12.62 4.55 13.18
CA TRP A 17 12.16 5.40 12.07
C TRP A 17 12.53 4.84 10.69
N ALA A 18 13.72 4.24 10.58
CA ALA A 18 14.17 3.59 9.35
C ALA A 18 13.32 2.38 8.97
N GLN A 19 12.92 1.56 9.96
CA GLN A 19 12.02 0.43 9.74
C GLN A 19 10.62 0.92 9.33
N ALA A 20 10.07 1.94 10.00
CA ALA A 20 8.78 2.50 9.64
C ALA A 20 8.75 3.05 8.20
N PHE A 21 9.78 3.81 7.80
CA PHE A 21 9.88 4.32 6.43
C PHE A 21 9.97 3.19 5.39
N ARG A 22 10.85 2.22 5.61
CA ARG A 22 10.98 1.05 4.74
C ARG A 22 9.64 0.32 4.60
N ASP A 23 8.96 0.08 5.71
CA ASP A 23 7.72 -0.68 5.72
C ASP A 23 6.59 0.08 5.01
N ILE A 24 6.55 1.42 5.11
CA ILE A 24 5.63 2.28 4.33
C ILE A 24 5.93 2.17 2.83
N ILE A 25 7.20 2.26 2.41
CA ILE A 25 7.57 2.18 1.00
C ILE A 25 7.24 0.80 0.43
N ILE A 26 7.59 -0.28 1.16
CA ILE A 26 7.26 -1.66 0.76
C ILE A 26 5.75 -1.84 0.68
N ALA A 27 4.99 -1.35 1.67
CA ALA A 27 3.54 -1.44 1.65
C ALA A 27 2.93 -0.64 0.49
N ALA A 28 3.48 0.54 0.17
CA ALA A 28 3.03 1.37 -0.95
C ALA A 28 3.33 0.70 -2.29
N MET A 29 4.50 0.09 -2.46
CA MET A 29 4.84 -0.72 -3.64
C MET A 29 3.89 -1.90 -3.81
N ASN A 30 3.71 -2.70 -2.76
CA ASN A 30 2.86 -3.89 -2.78
C ASN A 30 1.38 -3.57 -3.07
N LYS A 31 0.96 -2.33 -2.77
CA LYS A 31 -0.41 -1.84 -3.03
C LYS A 31 -0.53 -1.04 -4.33
N GLY A 32 0.56 -0.83 -5.08
CA GLY A 32 0.56 0.04 -6.26
C GLY A 32 0.34 1.54 -5.94
N GLN A 33 0.55 1.95 -4.69
CA GLN A 33 0.34 3.30 -4.18
C GLN A 33 1.64 4.11 -4.08
N LEU A 34 2.75 3.60 -4.60
CA LEU A 34 4.06 4.27 -4.53
C LEU A 34 4.03 5.68 -5.14
N ILE A 35 3.44 5.83 -6.34
CA ILE A 35 3.35 7.13 -7.02
C ILE A 35 2.55 8.16 -6.20
N PRO A 36 1.32 7.86 -5.71
CA PRO A 36 0.61 8.73 -4.77
C PRO A 36 1.42 9.10 -3.52
N VAL A 37 2.13 8.15 -2.92
CA VAL A 37 2.95 8.40 -1.72
C VAL A 37 4.10 9.37 -2.02
N LEU A 38 4.79 9.20 -3.14
CA LEU A 38 5.87 10.09 -3.56
C LEU A 38 5.36 11.49 -3.90
N LEU A 39 4.21 11.60 -4.58
CA LEU A 39 3.57 12.88 -4.86
C LEU A 39 3.18 13.61 -3.57
N GLY A 40 2.58 12.89 -2.61
CA GLY A 40 2.23 13.45 -1.30
C GLY A 40 3.46 13.94 -0.53
N LEU A 41 4.55 13.17 -0.55
CA LEU A 41 5.82 13.57 0.07
C LEU A 41 6.41 14.83 -0.58
N ALA A 42 6.41 14.90 -1.91
CA ALA A 42 6.87 16.08 -2.65
C ALA A 42 6.05 17.33 -2.32
N LEU A 43 4.72 17.18 -2.22
CA LEU A 43 3.80 18.24 -1.79
C LEU A 43 4.10 18.72 -0.37
N LEU A 44 4.32 17.80 0.57
CA LEU A 44 4.69 18.14 1.95
C LEU A 44 6.01 18.91 2.01
N ILE A 45 7.03 18.46 1.28
CA ILE A 45 8.32 19.15 1.20
C ILE A 45 8.14 20.56 0.62
N TRP A 46 7.34 20.70 -0.44
CA TRP A 46 7.03 21.99 -1.03
C TRP A 46 6.31 22.92 -0.05
N MET A 47 5.30 22.44 0.68
CA MET A 47 4.56 23.21 1.69
C MET A 47 5.46 23.73 2.82
N VAL A 48 6.44 22.93 3.26
CA VAL A 48 7.41 23.35 4.29
C VAL A 48 8.41 24.38 3.75
N ARG A 49 8.65 24.41 2.43
CA ARG A 49 9.63 25.28 1.78
C ARG A 49 9.06 26.67 1.43
N VAL A 50 7.77 26.75 1.14
CA VAL A 50 7.09 27.95 0.64
C VAL A 50 6.80 28.96 1.74
N SER A 51 6.71 30.25 1.40
CA SER A 51 6.37 31.28 2.38
C SER A 51 4.90 31.15 2.85
N PRO A 52 4.57 31.58 4.08
CA PRO A 52 3.19 31.51 4.58
C PRO A 52 2.18 32.25 3.69
N ASP A 53 2.59 33.35 3.06
CA ASP A 53 1.76 34.14 2.15
C ASP A 53 1.43 33.39 0.87
N GLU A 54 2.40 32.67 0.31
CA GLU A 54 2.20 31.85 -0.89
C GLU A 54 1.38 30.61 -0.59
N LEU A 55 1.56 30.00 0.58
CA LEU A 55 0.75 28.87 1.04
C LEU A 55 -0.72 29.27 1.20
N SER A 56 -0.96 30.44 1.79
CA SER A 56 -2.31 30.98 1.97
C SER A 56 -2.97 31.27 0.62
N LYS A 57 -2.25 31.91 -0.31
CA LYS A 57 -2.73 32.14 -1.69
C LYS A 57 -3.06 30.84 -2.42
N PHE A 58 -2.25 29.81 -2.25
CA PHE A 58 -2.52 28.48 -2.80
C PHE A 58 -3.82 27.89 -2.23
N GLY A 59 -3.98 27.94 -0.90
CA GLY A 59 -5.20 27.48 -0.23
C GLY A 59 -6.46 28.20 -0.73
N TYR A 60 -6.41 29.53 -0.85
CA TYR A 60 -7.52 30.32 -1.41
C TYR A 60 -7.83 29.93 -2.85
N ARG A 61 -6.81 29.77 -3.71
CA ARG A 61 -7.01 29.30 -5.09
C ARG A 61 -7.60 27.90 -5.14
N CYS A 62 -7.21 27.00 -4.25
CA CYS A 62 -7.82 25.67 -4.17
C CYS A 62 -9.31 25.75 -3.83
N VAL A 63 -9.70 26.57 -2.86
CA VAL A 63 -11.11 26.78 -2.50
C VAL A 63 -11.88 27.46 -3.63
N GLU A 64 -11.29 28.46 -4.28
CA GLU A 64 -11.87 29.15 -5.42
C GLU A 64 -12.08 28.18 -6.60
N LEU A 65 -11.08 27.38 -6.93
CA LEU A 65 -11.18 26.31 -7.92
C LEU A 65 -12.30 25.34 -7.55
N ILE A 66 -12.46 25.05 -6.26
CA ILE A 66 -13.50 24.14 -5.80
C ILE A 66 -14.90 24.71 -5.99
N VAL A 67 -15.05 26.01 -5.71
CA VAL A 67 -16.33 26.71 -5.84
C VAL A 67 -16.69 26.99 -7.30
N HIS A 68 -15.70 27.32 -8.14
CA HIS A 68 -15.90 27.70 -9.54
C HIS A 68 -15.85 26.54 -10.54
N HIS A 69 -15.21 25.40 -10.23
CA HIS A 69 -15.25 24.26 -11.13
C HIS A 69 -16.63 23.59 -11.09
N HIS A 70 -17.24 23.50 -12.27
CA HIS A 70 -18.53 22.89 -12.51
C HIS A 70 -18.67 21.53 -11.80
N VAL A 71 -19.86 21.26 -11.24
CA VAL A 71 -20.29 19.97 -10.68
C VAL A 71 -19.83 18.76 -11.51
N LEU A 72 -19.73 18.92 -12.83
CA LEU A 72 -19.22 17.90 -13.75
C LEU A 72 -17.79 17.43 -13.45
N GLY A 73 -16.88 18.34 -13.08
CA GLY A 73 -15.49 17.99 -12.73
C GLY A 73 -15.43 17.08 -11.50
N TYR A 74 -16.28 17.35 -10.50
CA TYR A 74 -16.41 16.51 -9.32
C TYR A 74 -16.97 15.14 -9.63
N VAL A 75 -18.01 15.07 -10.45
CA VAL A 75 -18.63 13.80 -10.87
C VAL A 75 -17.62 12.93 -11.61
N LEU A 76 -16.89 13.51 -12.57
CA LEU A 76 -15.86 12.80 -13.33
C LEU A 76 -14.69 12.36 -12.43
N TRP A 77 -14.29 13.18 -11.47
CA TRP A 77 -13.24 12.85 -10.52
C TRP A 77 -13.65 11.69 -9.60
N ILE A 78 -14.87 11.73 -9.05
CA ILE A 78 -15.41 10.63 -8.23
C ILE A 78 -15.48 9.35 -9.07
N MET A 79 -15.98 9.42 -10.30
CA MET A 79 -16.01 8.26 -11.21
C MET A 79 -14.61 7.70 -11.46
N THR A 80 -13.62 8.57 -11.67
CA THR A 80 -12.23 8.18 -11.89
C THR A 80 -11.65 7.48 -10.65
N LEU A 81 -11.92 8.00 -9.45
CA LEU A 81 -11.51 7.35 -8.20
C LEU A 81 -12.15 5.98 -8.01
N LEU A 82 -13.46 5.87 -8.28
CA LEU A 82 -14.16 4.59 -8.19
C LEU A 82 -13.60 3.58 -9.20
N GLY A 83 -13.38 4.01 -10.45
CA GLY A 83 -12.75 3.21 -11.49
C GLY A 83 -11.35 2.75 -11.10
N TRP A 84 -10.54 3.64 -10.52
CA TRP A 84 -9.21 3.31 -10.00
C TRP A 84 -9.29 2.25 -8.90
N VAL A 85 -10.16 2.43 -7.90
CA VAL A 85 -10.32 1.47 -6.79
C VAL A 85 -10.75 0.10 -7.32
N MET A 86 -11.69 0.05 -8.26
CA MET A 86 -12.12 -1.19 -8.90
C MET A 86 -10.98 -1.84 -9.67
N HIS A 87 -10.24 -1.08 -10.47
CA HIS A 87 -9.10 -1.56 -11.24
C HIS A 87 -7.99 -2.12 -10.33
N ALA A 88 -7.65 -1.40 -9.25
CA ALA A 88 -6.66 -1.86 -8.28
C ALA A 88 -7.08 -3.16 -7.58
N ARG A 89 -8.36 -3.32 -7.26
CA ARG A 89 -8.89 -4.59 -6.69
C ARG A 89 -8.82 -5.74 -7.69
N PHE A 90 -9.16 -5.49 -8.95
CA PHE A 90 -9.10 -6.51 -10.00
C PHE A 90 -7.66 -6.96 -10.28
N ALA A 91 -6.74 -6.01 -10.45
CA ALA A 91 -5.32 -6.27 -10.69
C ALA A 91 -4.67 -7.10 -9.56
N LYS A 92 -5.10 -6.86 -8.32
CA LYS A 92 -4.65 -7.66 -7.17
C LYS A 92 -5.15 -9.10 -7.25
N GLY A 93 -6.43 -9.31 -7.54
CA GLY A 93 -7.02 -10.65 -7.61
C GLY A 93 -6.36 -11.56 -8.66
N THR A 94 -6.06 -11.01 -9.84
CA THR A 94 -5.37 -11.76 -10.91
C THR A 94 -3.93 -12.10 -10.54
N THR A 95 -3.22 -11.16 -9.91
CA THR A 95 -1.82 -11.34 -9.49
C THR A 95 -1.70 -12.37 -8.36
N ASP A 96 -2.62 -12.35 -7.40
CA ASP A 96 -2.64 -13.30 -6.28
C ASP A 96 -2.93 -14.73 -6.78
N ALA A 97 -3.87 -14.88 -7.73
CA ALA A 97 -4.20 -16.16 -8.35
C ALA A 97 -3.00 -16.75 -9.10
N GLU A 98 -2.34 -15.95 -9.93
CA GLU A 98 -1.18 -16.40 -10.70
C GLU A 98 0.03 -16.71 -9.80
N SER A 99 0.26 -15.88 -8.77
CA SER A 99 1.31 -16.14 -7.78
C SER A 99 1.06 -17.44 -7.00
N SER A 100 -0.20 -17.76 -6.68
CA SER A 100 -0.58 -19.03 -6.05
C SER A 100 -0.35 -20.23 -6.97
N ARG A 101 -0.68 -20.11 -8.26
CA ARG A 101 -0.42 -21.16 -9.26
C ARG A 101 1.07 -21.44 -9.39
N ILE A 102 1.87 -20.39 -9.59
CA ILE A 102 3.34 -20.50 -9.68
C ILE A 102 3.92 -21.08 -8.39
N GLY A 103 3.40 -20.68 -7.23
CA GLY A 103 3.81 -21.21 -5.93
C GLY A 103 3.61 -22.72 -5.83
N LYS A 104 2.41 -23.20 -6.20
CA LYS A 104 2.08 -24.64 -6.20
C LYS A 104 2.96 -25.43 -7.17
N GLU A 105 3.20 -24.91 -8.37
CA GLU A 105 4.06 -25.55 -9.37
C GLU A 105 5.52 -25.65 -8.90
N LYS A 106 6.04 -24.58 -8.28
CA LYS A 106 7.38 -24.59 -7.68
C LYS A 106 7.48 -25.59 -6.54
N THR A 107 6.49 -25.63 -5.63
CA THR A 107 6.47 -26.61 -4.54
C THR A 107 6.42 -28.03 -5.07
N ALA A 108 5.57 -28.32 -6.06
CA ALA A 108 5.48 -29.65 -6.67
C ALA A 108 6.80 -30.10 -7.31
N LEU A 109 7.54 -29.19 -7.96
CA LEU A 109 8.86 -29.48 -8.50
C LEU A 109 9.91 -29.70 -7.39
N GLN A 110 9.87 -28.89 -6.33
CA GLN A 110 10.78 -29.05 -5.20
C GLN A 110 10.55 -30.36 -4.45
N GLU A 111 9.30 -30.79 -4.27
CA GLU A 111 8.97 -32.09 -3.65
C GLU A 111 9.44 -33.27 -4.51
N ARG A 112 9.35 -33.14 -5.84
CA ARG A 112 9.88 -34.16 -6.78
C ARG A 112 11.40 -34.27 -6.72
N ILE A 113 12.11 -33.15 -6.59
CA ILE A 113 13.59 -33.13 -6.48
C ILE A 113 14.03 -33.61 -5.10
N ALA A 114 13.33 -33.20 -4.03
CA ALA A 114 13.66 -33.53 -2.65
C ALA A 114 13.29 -34.98 -2.28
N GLY A 115 12.55 -35.70 -3.13
CA GLY A 115 12.15 -37.09 -2.88
C GLY A 115 11.13 -37.25 -1.74
N GLY A 116 10.42 -36.18 -1.36
CA GLY A 116 9.50 -36.18 -0.23
C GLY A 116 8.75 -34.84 -0.06
N LYS A 117 7.66 -34.86 0.72
CA LYS A 117 6.87 -33.65 0.99
C LYS A 117 7.66 -32.66 1.83
N LEU A 118 7.72 -31.40 1.37
CA LEU A 118 8.38 -30.34 2.11
C LEU A 118 7.42 -29.77 3.18
N PRO A 119 7.90 -29.53 4.41
CA PRO A 119 7.07 -28.92 5.43
C PRO A 119 6.68 -27.51 5.01
N SER A 120 5.38 -27.23 4.98
CA SER A 120 4.84 -25.90 4.73
C SER A 120 5.24 -24.97 5.88
N SER A 121 6.13 -24.02 5.59
CA SER A 121 6.36 -22.87 6.45
C SER A 121 5.13 -21.96 6.35
N ARG A 122 4.33 -21.90 7.41
CA ARG A 122 3.34 -20.83 7.59
C ARG A 122 4.13 -19.54 7.82
N ALA A 123 4.28 -18.75 6.76
CA ALA A 123 4.65 -17.35 6.83
C ALA A 123 3.39 -16.49 6.91
#